data_AF-A0A6S6NVB7-F1
#
_entry.id   AF-A0A6S6NVB7-F1
#
_cell.length_a   1.000
_cell.length_b   1.000
_cell.length_c   1.000
_cell.angle_alpha   90.00
_cell.angle_beta   90.00
_cell.angle_gamma   90.00
#
_symmetry.space_group_name_H-M   'P 1'
#
loop_
_entity.id
_entity.type
_entity.pdbx_description
1 polymer ?
#
loop_
_entity_poly.entity_id
_entity_poly.type
_entity_poly.pdbx_seq_one_letter_code
_entity_poly.pdbx_strand_id
1 'polypeptide(L)'
;MNGRAFNPPPDWPVEPGFAPGPDWAPDPAWPPAPDGWRFWTGTPRRTPSAAAVVAAVGLTALLVAALVGVATSRPSPGEVPEISLELPVHQEDRESSLTGVAPGWPPTSPEPFLDFAAWQSFGAVHVDFADDGRTVVVDTRDTVETWRTKWSGLISTRTSACAVRIVGRVRDRDHAVGRAGGFAIGLGELLPGDPVKAELAGSAVQFDFGMRGFRTAVYPADADHGVRPADLDNRWHDIEVVIDSGSHTLTVDGSQVVRTTAGGQCGRPFIRVWAGSTEFSDFTVTPF
;
A
#
# COMPACT_ATOMS: atom_id res chain seq x y z
N MET A 1 18.94 8.95 -21.68
CA MET A 1 19.73 7.74 -21.33
C MET A 1 19.87 7.74 -19.81
N ASN A 2 19.24 6.79 -19.13
CA ASN A 2 19.15 6.76 -17.66
C ASN A 2 20.42 6.09 -17.10
N GLY A 3 21.29 6.87 -16.44
CA GLY A 3 22.58 6.38 -15.93
C GLY A 3 22.48 5.74 -14.55
N ARG A 4 22.07 4.47 -14.48
CA ARG A 4 22.43 3.59 -13.35
C ARG A 4 23.61 2.75 -13.81
N ALA A 5 24.76 2.94 -13.18
CA ALA A 5 25.96 2.15 -13.39
C ALA A 5 25.93 0.93 -12.46
N PHE A 6 26.29 -0.22 -12.99
CA PHE A 6 26.49 -1.41 -12.19
C PHE A 6 27.82 -1.30 -11.44
N ASN A 7 27.80 -1.64 -10.14
CA ASN A 7 28.93 -1.58 -9.23
C ASN A 7 29.21 -2.99 -8.68
N PRO A 8 30.03 -3.78 -9.38
CA PRO A 8 30.34 -5.13 -8.94
C PRO A 8 31.25 -5.15 -7.70
N PRO A 9 31.09 -6.13 -6.79
CA PRO A 9 32.03 -6.39 -5.71
C PRO A 9 33.48 -6.53 -6.18
N PRO A 10 34.49 -6.15 -5.36
CA PRO A 10 35.89 -6.14 -5.77
C PRO A 10 36.44 -7.52 -6.19
N ASP A 11 35.91 -8.59 -5.61
CA ASP A 11 36.36 -9.97 -5.85
C ASP A 11 35.57 -10.70 -6.95
N TRP A 12 34.72 -9.99 -7.70
CA TRP A 12 33.95 -10.58 -8.80
C TRP A 12 34.71 -10.52 -10.13
N PRO A 13 34.71 -11.62 -10.92
CA PRO A 13 35.42 -11.68 -12.19
C PRO A 13 34.62 -11.02 -13.32
N VAL A 14 34.28 -9.73 -13.17
CA VAL A 14 33.56 -8.95 -14.20
C VAL A 14 34.42 -7.81 -14.71
N GLU A 15 34.33 -7.55 -16.02
CA GLU A 15 35.11 -6.48 -16.64
C GLU A 15 34.59 -5.09 -16.26
N PRO A 16 35.48 -4.08 -16.14
CA PRO A 16 35.08 -2.70 -15.92
C PRO A 16 34.11 -2.21 -17.00
N GLY A 17 32.95 -1.69 -16.58
CA GLY A 17 31.91 -1.22 -17.50
C GLY A 17 30.88 -2.28 -17.92
N PHE A 18 30.97 -3.51 -17.36
CA PHE A 18 29.90 -4.49 -17.49
C PHE A 18 28.56 -3.93 -17.01
N ALA A 19 27.53 -4.05 -17.85
CA ALA A 19 26.16 -3.65 -17.54
C ALA A 19 25.26 -4.89 -17.65
N PRO A 20 24.72 -5.40 -16.53
CA PRO A 20 23.86 -6.58 -16.56
C PRO A 20 22.56 -6.29 -17.32
N GLY A 21 22.10 -7.27 -18.09
CA GLY A 21 20.75 -7.27 -18.65
C GLY A 21 19.68 -7.49 -17.57
N PRO A 22 18.39 -7.29 -17.91
CA PRO A 22 17.29 -7.43 -16.96
C PRO A 22 17.17 -8.83 -16.31
N ASP A 23 17.64 -9.87 -17.00
CA ASP A 23 17.59 -11.27 -16.53
C ASP A 23 18.92 -11.77 -15.95
N TRP A 24 19.89 -10.88 -15.72
CA TRP A 24 21.21 -11.29 -15.23
C TRP A 24 21.20 -11.56 -13.73
N ALA A 25 21.84 -12.66 -13.32
CA ALA A 25 22.10 -13.01 -11.93
C ALA A 25 23.60 -13.34 -11.74
N PRO A 26 24.17 -13.09 -10.54
CA PRO A 26 25.53 -13.50 -10.22
C PRO A 26 25.70 -15.01 -10.31
N ASP A 27 26.86 -15.46 -10.79
CA ASP A 27 27.21 -16.88 -10.73
C ASP A 27 27.26 -17.32 -9.25
N PRO A 28 26.55 -18.40 -8.85
CA PRO A 28 26.58 -18.90 -7.48
C PRO A 28 27.98 -19.30 -6.98
N ALA A 29 28.94 -19.53 -7.88
CA ALA A 29 30.33 -19.81 -7.53
C ALA A 29 31.13 -18.56 -7.13
N TRP A 30 30.59 -17.35 -7.32
CA TRP A 30 31.25 -16.11 -6.94
C TRP A 30 31.18 -15.85 -5.43
N PRO A 31 32.19 -15.18 -4.85
CA PRO A 31 32.12 -14.77 -3.45
C PRO A 31 30.87 -13.94 -3.16
N PRO A 32 30.26 -14.04 -1.97
CA PRO A 32 29.15 -13.17 -1.61
C PRO A 32 29.60 -11.71 -1.60
N ALA A 33 28.68 -10.81 -1.95
CA ALA A 33 28.97 -9.38 -1.83
C ALA A 33 29.14 -8.98 -0.36
N PRO A 34 30.00 -7.99 -0.05
CA PRO A 34 30.14 -7.47 1.30
C PRO A 34 28.83 -6.96 1.89
N ASP A 35 28.72 -6.98 3.22
CA ASP A 35 27.54 -6.45 3.91
C ASP A 35 27.29 -4.97 3.54
N GLY A 36 26.05 -4.66 3.16
CA GLY A 36 25.65 -3.31 2.74
C GLY A 36 26.08 -2.91 1.33
N TRP A 37 26.59 -3.85 0.51
CA TRP A 37 27.01 -3.56 -0.86
C TRP A 37 25.86 -3.07 -1.74
N ARG A 38 26.11 -2.02 -2.53
CA ARG A 38 25.15 -1.48 -3.50
C ARG A 38 25.59 -1.82 -4.91
N PHE A 39 24.87 -2.73 -5.55
CA PHE A 39 25.12 -3.16 -6.93
C PHE A 39 24.81 -2.10 -7.99
N TRP A 40 24.02 -1.08 -7.64
CA TRP A 40 23.61 -0.04 -8.58
C TRP A 40 23.97 1.31 -8.00
N THR A 41 24.88 2.00 -8.69
CA THR A 41 25.28 3.36 -8.37
C THR A 41 24.74 4.30 -9.43
N GLY A 42 24.28 5.46 -9.01
CA GLY A 42 23.70 6.46 -9.90
C GLY A 42 23.13 7.58 -9.06
N THR A 43 23.33 8.81 -9.52
CA THR A 43 22.67 9.94 -8.89
C THR A 43 21.17 9.82 -9.16
N PRO A 44 20.30 9.83 -8.14
CA PRO A 44 18.89 10.07 -8.40
C PRO A 44 18.81 11.40 -9.15
N ARG A 45 18.18 11.38 -10.33
CA ARG A 45 17.86 12.61 -11.03
C ARG A 45 16.99 13.40 -10.06
N ARG A 46 17.53 14.47 -9.47
CA ARG A 46 16.72 15.45 -8.76
C ARG A 46 15.71 15.95 -9.79
N THR A 47 14.50 15.39 -9.77
CA THR A 47 13.34 16.09 -10.30
C THR A 47 13.33 17.40 -9.53
N PRO A 48 13.42 18.56 -10.21
CA PRO A 48 13.25 19.82 -9.50
C PRO A 48 11.86 19.75 -8.86
N SER A 49 11.81 19.80 -7.53
CA SER A 49 10.56 20.00 -6.81
C SER A 49 9.86 21.21 -7.43
N ALA A 50 8.55 21.15 -7.65
CA ALA A 50 7.74 22.26 -8.16
C ALA A 50 7.99 23.60 -7.42
N ALA A 51 8.52 23.56 -6.19
CA ALA A 51 9.01 24.71 -5.43
C ALA A 51 10.12 25.53 -6.12
N ALA A 52 10.94 24.95 -7.02
CA ALA A 52 12.01 25.66 -7.72
C ALA A 52 11.53 26.39 -9.00
N VAL A 53 10.38 26.00 -9.58
CA VAL A 53 9.81 26.67 -10.76
C VAL A 53 9.02 27.92 -10.36
N VAL A 54 8.45 27.97 -9.16
CA VAL A 54 7.76 29.17 -8.65
C VAL A 54 8.75 30.27 -8.22
N ALA A 55 9.95 29.90 -7.77
CA ALA A 55 10.98 30.87 -7.36
C ALA A 55 11.62 31.65 -8.53
N ALA A 56 11.56 31.13 -9.76
CA ALA A 56 12.14 31.80 -10.94
C ALA A 56 11.18 32.75 -11.68
N VAL A 57 9.87 32.67 -11.42
CA VAL A 57 8.86 33.59 -12.00
C VAL A 57 8.45 34.69 -11.00
N GLY A 58 8.63 34.47 -9.69
CA GLY A 58 8.29 35.45 -8.65
C GLY A 58 9.27 36.62 -8.49
N LEU A 59 10.50 36.53 -9.02
CA LEU A 59 11.53 37.56 -8.81
C LEU A 59 11.50 38.72 -9.81
N THR A 60 10.69 38.65 -10.87
CA THR A 60 10.52 39.75 -11.85
C THR A 60 9.29 40.61 -11.62
N ALA A 61 8.35 40.22 -10.75
CA ALA A 61 7.16 41.01 -10.44
C ALA A 61 7.30 41.90 -9.17
N LEU A 62 8.36 41.69 -8.37
CA LEU A 62 8.60 42.44 -7.12
C LEU A 62 9.54 43.66 -7.26
N LEU A 63 9.97 44.01 -8.48
CA LEU A 63 10.84 45.16 -8.74
C LEU A 63 10.16 46.35 -9.46
N VAL A 64 8.85 46.28 -9.78
CA VAL A 64 8.14 47.37 -10.49
C VAL A 64 7.16 48.16 -9.60
N ALA A 65 6.82 47.71 -8.39
CA ALA A 65 5.91 48.43 -7.50
C ALA A 65 6.60 49.26 -6.39
N ALA A 66 7.88 49.58 -6.56
CA ALA A 66 8.67 50.40 -5.62
C ALA A 66 8.82 51.88 -6.03
N LEU A 67 7.97 52.41 -6.94
CA LEU A 67 8.11 53.77 -7.48
C LEU A 67 6.83 54.63 -7.53
N VAL A 68 5.80 54.32 -6.74
CA VAL A 68 4.71 55.30 -6.49
C VAL A 68 4.60 55.54 -4.99
N GLY A 69 5.43 56.47 -4.53
CA GLY A 69 5.40 56.96 -3.18
C GLY A 69 4.31 58.02 -2.95
N VAL A 70 4.02 58.18 -1.66
CA VAL A 70 3.64 59.43 -0.96
C VAL A 70 2.21 59.93 -1.14
N ALA A 71 1.40 59.83 -0.07
CA ALA A 71 0.88 61.03 0.62
C ALA A 71 -0.06 60.71 1.81
N THR A 72 0.37 61.16 3.00
CA THR A 72 -0.41 61.82 4.07
C THR A 72 -1.52 61.08 4.85
N SER A 73 -1.18 60.78 6.12
CA SER A 73 -1.85 61.16 7.38
C SER A 73 -3.39 61.25 7.49
N ARG A 74 -3.95 60.41 8.39
CA ARG A 74 -5.07 60.55 9.39
C ARG A 74 -6.05 61.75 9.27
N PRO A 75 -7.37 61.60 9.57
CA PRO A 75 -7.84 61.18 10.91
C PRO A 75 -9.09 60.27 10.97
N SER A 76 -9.35 59.75 12.18
CA SER A 76 -10.59 59.07 12.61
C SER A 76 -11.81 59.99 12.47
N PRO A 77 -12.99 59.43 12.12
CA PRO A 77 -14.12 59.58 13.04
C PRO A 77 -15.08 58.37 13.07
N GLY A 78 -15.79 58.25 14.19
CA GLY A 78 -17.21 57.92 14.16
C GLY A 78 -17.60 56.43 14.23
N GLU A 79 -17.78 55.95 15.45
CA GLU A 79 -19.00 55.32 15.95
C GLU A 79 -20.13 55.02 14.95
N VAL A 80 -20.50 53.74 14.83
CA VAL A 80 -21.85 53.26 14.48
C VAL A 80 -22.04 51.83 15.02
N PRO A 81 -23.27 51.35 15.29
CA PRO A 81 -23.65 50.87 16.61
C PRO A 81 -23.82 49.35 16.67
N GLU A 82 -23.85 48.88 17.92
CA GLU A 82 -24.25 47.55 18.36
C GLU A 82 -25.68 47.21 17.90
N ILE A 83 -25.83 46.24 17.01
CA ILE A 83 -27.13 45.67 16.63
C ILE A 83 -27.33 44.42 17.47
N SER A 84 -28.00 44.60 18.60
CA SER A 84 -28.60 43.52 19.39
C SER A 84 -29.88 43.05 18.70
N LEU A 85 -29.84 41.83 18.17
CA LEU A 85 -31.04 41.06 17.86
C LEU A 85 -31.08 39.88 18.82
N GLU A 86 -31.83 40.05 19.91
CA GLU A 86 -32.25 38.98 20.79
C GLU A 86 -33.09 37.98 19.99
N LEU A 87 -32.62 36.73 19.92
CA LEU A 87 -33.43 35.59 19.51
C LEU A 87 -33.75 34.75 20.75
N PRO A 88 -35.01 34.29 20.88
CA PRO A 88 -35.51 33.72 22.13
C PRO A 88 -34.82 32.39 22.46
N VAL A 89 -34.42 32.29 23.74
CA VAL A 89 -34.05 31.04 24.39
C VAL A 89 -35.22 30.07 24.27
N HIS A 90 -35.02 29.01 23.48
CA HIS A 90 -35.75 27.77 23.63
C HIS A 90 -34.75 26.69 24.02
N GLN A 91 -34.67 26.46 25.33
CA GLN A 91 -33.96 25.35 25.94
C GLN A 91 -34.93 24.17 25.97
N GLU A 92 -34.68 23.18 25.10
CA GLU A 92 -35.13 21.81 25.34
C GLU A 92 -33.94 20.88 25.14
N ASP A 93 -33.55 20.27 26.24
CA ASP A 93 -32.65 19.14 26.31
C ASP A 93 -33.17 18.00 25.41
N ARG A 94 -32.36 17.54 24.45
CA ARG A 94 -32.51 16.19 23.90
C ARG A 94 -31.23 15.71 23.23
N GLU A 95 -30.67 14.67 23.82
CA GLU A 95 -29.89 13.64 23.13
C GLU A 95 -30.50 13.33 21.75
N SER A 96 -29.70 13.45 20.70
CA SER A 96 -29.91 12.83 19.40
C SER A 96 -28.57 12.20 19.02
N SER A 97 -28.33 10.92 19.33
CA SER A 97 -28.85 9.77 18.56
C SER A 97 -28.88 10.07 17.06
N LEU A 98 -27.70 10.07 16.44
CA LEU A 98 -27.54 10.02 14.99
C LEU A 98 -28.01 8.65 14.49
N THR A 99 -29.32 8.51 14.28
CA THR A 99 -29.88 7.49 13.40
C THR A 99 -29.67 7.95 11.96
N GLY A 100 -28.51 7.61 11.42
CA GLY A 100 -28.24 7.75 9.98
C GLY A 100 -29.13 6.80 9.19
N VAL A 101 -30.16 7.34 8.55
CA VAL A 101 -30.97 6.63 7.55
C VAL A 101 -30.08 6.34 6.32
N ALA A 102 -29.75 5.07 6.10
CA ALA A 102 -29.07 4.63 4.88
C ALA A 102 -30.06 4.65 3.68
N PRO A 103 -29.68 5.15 2.49
CA PRO A 103 -30.54 5.12 1.32
C PRO A 103 -30.81 3.68 0.86
N GLY A 104 -32.09 3.37 0.64
CA GLY A 104 -32.62 2.05 0.31
C GLY A 104 -32.34 1.57 -1.12
N TRP A 105 -31.08 1.28 -1.42
CA TRP A 105 -30.75 0.41 -2.55
C TRP A 105 -31.00 -1.06 -2.14
N PRO A 106 -31.67 -1.88 -2.96
CA PRO A 106 -31.73 -3.31 -2.70
C PRO A 106 -30.30 -3.88 -2.75
N PRO A 107 -29.83 -4.65 -1.75
CA PRO A 107 -28.52 -5.27 -1.80
C PRO A 107 -28.54 -6.35 -2.89
N THR A 108 -28.10 -6.02 -4.10
CA THR A 108 -27.93 -7.00 -5.18
C THR A 108 -26.60 -7.74 -5.03
N SER A 109 -26.52 -8.68 -4.09
CA SER A 109 -25.96 -10.03 -4.30
C SER A 109 -25.91 -10.81 -2.98
N PRO A 110 -26.55 -12.00 -2.89
CA PRO A 110 -26.64 -12.80 -1.68
C PRO A 110 -25.47 -13.78 -1.50
N GLU A 111 -24.25 -13.42 -1.89
CA GLU A 111 -23.08 -14.08 -1.33
C GLU A 111 -22.43 -13.11 -0.34
N PRO A 112 -22.75 -13.21 0.96
CA PRO A 112 -22.22 -12.28 1.95
C PRO A 112 -20.71 -12.38 2.09
N PHE A 113 -20.10 -13.46 1.57
CA PHE A 113 -18.67 -13.72 1.60
C PHE A 113 -18.19 -14.25 0.27
N LEU A 114 -16.92 -14.01 0.01
CA LEU A 114 -16.18 -14.49 -1.13
C LEU A 114 -15.85 -15.98 -0.97
N ASP A 115 -16.07 -16.75 -2.04
CA ASP A 115 -15.54 -18.10 -2.19
C ASP A 115 -14.09 -18.05 -2.70
N PHE A 116 -13.14 -18.39 -1.82
CA PHE A 116 -11.72 -18.49 -2.15
C PHE A 116 -11.41 -19.67 -3.08
N ALA A 117 -12.23 -20.72 -3.11
CA ALA A 117 -12.03 -21.87 -4.01
C ALA A 117 -12.27 -21.49 -5.47
N ALA A 118 -12.97 -20.38 -5.75
CA ALA A 118 -13.12 -19.81 -7.07
C ALA A 118 -11.92 -18.95 -7.53
N TRP A 119 -10.93 -18.70 -6.66
CA TRP A 119 -9.74 -17.92 -6.97
C TRP A 119 -8.66 -18.76 -7.62
N GLN A 120 -7.85 -18.12 -8.45
CA GLN A 120 -6.70 -18.77 -9.08
C GLN A 120 -5.51 -18.75 -8.11
N SER A 121 -4.92 -19.92 -7.85
CA SER A 121 -3.62 -20.00 -7.18
C SER A 121 -2.48 -19.56 -8.09
N PHE A 122 -1.49 -18.89 -7.52
CA PHE A 122 -0.24 -18.56 -8.19
C PHE A 122 0.94 -18.81 -7.26
N GLY A 123 2.13 -18.99 -7.85
CA GLY A 123 3.32 -19.38 -7.12
C GLY A 123 3.31 -20.85 -6.68
N ALA A 124 4.19 -21.17 -5.74
CA ALA A 124 4.24 -22.48 -5.08
C ALA A 124 3.57 -22.38 -3.70
N VAL A 125 2.23 -22.44 -3.70
CA VAL A 125 1.40 -22.49 -2.49
C VAL A 125 0.70 -23.83 -2.35
N HIS A 126 0.54 -24.25 -1.10
CA HIS A 126 -0.49 -25.19 -0.69
C HIS A 126 -1.69 -24.40 -0.19
N VAL A 127 -2.88 -24.77 -0.65
CA VAL A 127 -4.13 -24.12 -0.27
C VAL A 127 -5.10 -25.15 0.27
N ASP A 128 -5.56 -24.91 1.48
CA ASP A 128 -6.59 -25.71 2.13
C ASP A 128 -7.83 -24.84 2.33
N PHE A 129 -8.93 -25.24 1.68
CA PHE A 129 -10.21 -24.54 1.78
C PHE A 129 -11.09 -25.21 2.84
N ALA A 130 -11.81 -24.38 3.59
CA ALA A 130 -12.80 -24.81 4.57
C ALA A 130 -14.05 -23.92 4.49
N ASP A 131 -15.10 -24.31 5.21
CA ASP A 131 -16.35 -23.55 5.31
C ASP A 131 -16.96 -23.22 3.94
N ASP A 132 -17.02 -24.21 3.05
CA ASP A 132 -17.50 -24.06 1.67
C ASP A 132 -16.73 -22.98 0.88
N GLY A 133 -15.43 -22.86 1.12
CA GLY A 133 -14.54 -21.91 0.45
C GLY A 133 -14.49 -20.53 1.09
N ARG A 134 -15.25 -20.30 2.17
CA ARG A 134 -15.26 -19.04 2.92
C ARG A 134 -13.99 -18.82 3.75
N THR A 135 -13.27 -19.90 4.07
CA THR A 135 -12.00 -19.87 4.78
C THR A 135 -10.91 -20.53 3.94
N VAL A 136 -9.71 -19.96 3.92
CA VAL A 136 -8.55 -20.53 3.25
C VAL A 136 -7.29 -20.40 4.10
N VAL A 137 -6.52 -21.48 4.18
CA VAL A 137 -5.13 -21.47 4.63
C VAL A 137 -4.25 -21.42 3.38
N VAL A 138 -3.35 -20.45 3.33
CA VAL A 138 -2.32 -20.35 2.29
C VAL A 138 -0.97 -20.59 2.95
N ASP A 139 -0.34 -21.71 2.61
CA ASP A 139 0.94 -22.16 3.16
C ASP A 139 1.98 -22.30 2.05
N THR A 140 3.10 -21.60 2.19
CA THR A 140 4.18 -21.67 1.20
C THR A 140 5.14 -22.83 1.44
N ARG A 141 5.15 -23.43 2.64
CA ARG A 141 6.15 -24.43 3.09
C ARG A 141 7.60 -24.02 2.80
N ASP A 142 7.84 -22.72 2.81
CA ASP A 142 9.12 -22.10 2.46
C ASP A 142 9.56 -21.15 3.57
N THR A 143 10.83 -20.76 3.52
CA THR A 143 11.41 -19.73 4.37
C THR A 143 11.93 -18.59 3.50
N VAL A 144 12.30 -17.47 4.12
CA VAL A 144 12.96 -16.37 3.42
C VAL A 144 14.37 -16.71 2.93
N GLU A 145 14.91 -17.90 3.22
CA GLU A 145 16.25 -18.27 2.79
C GLU A 145 16.31 -18.52 1.28
N THR A 146 15.24 -19.07 0.69
CA THR A 146 15.21 -19.42 -0.73
C THR A 146 14.51 -18.38 -1.60
N TRP A 147 13.63 -17.57 -1.01
CA TRP A 147 12.75 -16.60 -1.70
C TRP A 147 11.92 -17.20 -2.84
N ARG A 148 11.81 -18.53 -2.93
CA ARG A 148 11.15 -19.20 -4.05
C ARG A 148 9.66 -18.89 -4.09
N THR A 149 9.05 -18.69 -2.93
CA THR A 149 7.63 -18.40 -2.80
C THR A 149 7.34 -16.92 -2.55
N LYS A 150 8.20 -16.01 -3.02
CA LYS A 150 7.94 -14.56 -2.88
C LYS A 150 6.61 -14.16 -3.53
N TRP A 151 6.32 -14.74 -4.69
CA TRP A 151 5.11 -14.49 -5.46
C TRP A 151 4.21 -15.70 -5.35
N SER A 152 3.45 -15.78 -4.27
CA SER A 152 2.66 -16.97 -3.92
C SER A 152 1.37 -16.57 -3.23
N GLY A 153 0.24 -17.11 -3.68
CA GLY A 153 -1.06 -16.76 -3.11
C GLY A 153 -2.24 -17.10 -4.00
N LEU A 154 -3.33 -16.35 -3.80
CA LEU A 154 -4.57 -16.46 -4.57
C LEU A 154 -4.93 -15.10 -5.19
N ILE A 155 -5.42 -15.13 -6.43
CA ILE A 155 -5.93 -13.95 -7.14
C ILE A 155 -7.33 -14.23 -7.69
N SER A 156 -8.27 -13.31 -7.43
CA SER A 156 -9.67 -13.42 -7.87
C SER A 156 -9.74 -13.61 -9.37
N THR A 157 -10.47 -14.60 -9.89
CA THR A 157 -10.68 -14.81 -11.35
C THR A 157 -11.67 -13.82 -11.98
N ARG A 158 -12.31 -12.98 -11.17
CA ARG A 158 -13.32 -11.99 -11.59
C ARG A 158 -12.68 -10.65 -12.00
N THR A 159 -13.52 -9.68 -12.36
CA THR A 159 -13.15 -8.37 -12.92
C THR A 159 -12.17 -7.55 -12.07
N SER A 160 -11.24 -6.88 -12.75
CA SER A 160 -10.36 -5.88 -12.17
C SER A 160 -11.15 -4.66 -11.67
N ALA A 161 -10.69 -4.05 -10.58
CA ALA A 161 -11.24 -2.84 -9.98
C ALA A 161 -10.13 -1.80 -9.80
N CYS A 162 -10.49 -0.52 -9.69
CA CYS A 162 -9.58 0.58 -9.37
C CYS A 162 -9.85 1.18 -7.98
N ALA A 163 -11.00 0.85 -7.40
CA ALA A 163 -11.39 1.21 -6.07
C ALA A 163 -12.15 0.04 -5.45
N VAL A 164 -11.73 -0.38 -4.27
CA VAL A 164 -12.24 -1.57 -3.59
C VAL A 164 -12.15 -1.40 -2.09
N ARG A 165 -13.17 -1.91 -1.41
CA ARG A 165 -13.18 -2.16 0.03
C ARG A 165 -13.16 -3.66 0.24
N ILE A 166 -12.11 -4.16 0.90
CA ILE A 166 -11.95 -5.56 1.28
C ILE A 166 -12.07 -5.64 2.80
N VAL A 167 -13.02 -6.42 3.31
CA VAL A 167 -13.20 -6.65 4.75
C VAL A 167 -13.14 -8.13 5.00
N GLY A 168 -12.45 -8.56 6.06
CA GLY A 168 -12.40 -9.96 6.46
C GLY A 168 -11.57 -10.15 7.71
N ARG A 169 -11.12 -11.38 7.95
CA ARG A 169 -10.27 -11.74 9.08
C ARG A 169 -9.01 -12.43 8.63
N VAL A 170 -7.93 -12.17 9.34
CA VAL A 170 -6.64 -12.80 9.11
C VAL A 170 -6.01 -13.24 10.42
N ARG A 171 -5.31 -14.37 10.39
CA ARG A 171 -4.42 -14.79 11.47
C ARG A 171 -3.18 -15.47 10.93
N ASP A 172 -2.10 -15.35 11.68
CA ASP A 172 -0.95 -16.21 11.45
C ASP A 172 -1.25 -17.65 11.86
N ARG A 173 -0.59 -18.62 11.22
CA ARG A 173 -0.69 -20.04 11.58
C ARG A 173 0.59 -20.63 12.13
N ASP A 174 1.71 -20.38 11.46
CA ASP A 174 2.96 -21.11 11.70
C ASP A 174 4.18 -20.19 11.81
N HIS A 175 3.99 -18.92 12.14
CA HIS A 175 5.11 -18.02 12.35
C HIS A 175 5.77 -18.26 13.70
N ALA A 176 6.93 -18.92 13.68
CA ALA A 176 7.82 -18.92 14.83
C ALA A 176 8.42 -17.52 15.02
N VAL A 177 8.39 -17.03 16.26
CA VAL A 177 8.96 -15.72 16.65
C VAL A 177 10.37 -15.56 16.07
N GLY A 178 10.57 -14.47 15.31
CA GLY A 178 11.86 -14.10 14.73
C GLY A 178 12.17 -14.72 13.37
N ARG A 179 11.26 -15.49 12.76
CA ARG A 179 11.36 -15.77 11.32
C ARG A 179 10.95 -14.52 10.54
N ALA A 180 11.36 -14.40 9.29
CA ALA A 180 10.77 -13.41 8.38
C ALA A 180 9.71 -14.10 7.51
N GLY A 181 8.83 -13.30 6.94
CA GLY A 181 7.67 -13.77 6.19
C GLY A 181 6.55 -12.75 6.29
N GLY A 182 5.39 -13.10 5.75
CA GLY A 182 4.21 -12.27 5.91
C GLY A 182 3.13 -12.54 4.88
N PHE A 183 2.16 -11.63 4.86
CA PHE A 183 1.09 -11.66 3.90
C PHE A 183 0.79 -10.27 3.36
N ALA A 184 0.16 -10.21 2.19
CA ALA A 184 -0.30 -8.99 1.56
C ALA A 184 -1.72 -9.15 1.02
N ILE A 185 -2.46 -8.04 1.00
CA ILE A 185 -3.81 -7.96 0.46
C ILE A 185 -3.87 -6.71 -0.41
N GLY A 186 -4.35 -6.86 -1.65
CA GLY A 186 -4.27 -5.76 -2.59
C GLY A 186 -5.03 -5.95 -3.89
N LEU A 187 -4.73 -5.07 -4.83
CA LEU A 187 -5.16 -5.13 -6.22
C LEU A 187 -3.95 -5.31 -7.13
N GLY A 188 -4.02 -6.25 -8.06
CA GLY A 188 -2.91 -6.49 -8.98
C GLY A 188 -3.26 -7.45 -10.10
N GLU A 189 -2.27 -7.72 -10.94
CA GLU A 189 -2.32 -8.69 -12.02
C GLU A 189 -1.07 -9.55 -11.96
N LEU A 190 -1.20 -10.80 -12.42
CA LEU A 190 -0.03 -11.63 -12.66
C LEU A 190 0.65 -11.16 -13.95
N LEU A 191 1.96 -10.94 -13.88
CA LEU A 191 2.75 -10.66 -15.07
C LEU A 191 2.70 -11.86 -16.03
N PRO A 192 2.85 -11.64 -17.35
CA PRO A 192 2.82 -12.72 -18.32
C PRO A 192 3.84 -13.82 -18.02
N GLY A 193 3.43 -15.08 -18.13
CA GLY A 193 4.31 -16.23 -17.92
C GLY A 193 3.61 -17.41 -17.27
N ASP A 194 4.41 -18.34 -16.77
CA ASP A 194 3.95 -19.47 -15.94
C ASP A 194 3.41 -18.91 -14.61
N PRO A 195 2.13 -19.12 -14.26
CA PRO A 195 1.56 -18.65 -12.99
C PRO A 195 2.29 -19.13 -11.74
N VAL A 196 3.06 -20.22 -11.83
CA VAL A 196 3.89 -20.72 -10.71
C VAL A 196 5.12 -19.84 -10.49
N LYS A 197 5.53 -19.05 -11.48
CA LYS A 197 6.70 -18.16 -11.46
C LYS A 197 6.36 -16.70 -11.70
N ALA A 198 5.11 -16.40 -12.06
CA ALA A 198 4.67 -15.07 -12.40
C ALA A 198 4.79 -14.14 -11.20
N GLU A 199 5.43 -12.99 -11.42
CA GLU A 199 5.43 -11.94 -10.42
C GLU A 199 4.07 -11.25 -10.39
N LEU A 200 3.79 -10.59 -9.27
CA LEU A 200 2.65 -9.70 -9.18
C LEU A 200 3.05 -8.29 -9.60
N ALA A 201 2.22 -7.63 -10.39
CA ALA A 201 2.25 -6.19 -10.57
C ALA A 201 0.98 -5.60 -9.96
N GLY A 202 1.12 -4.62 -9.08
CA GLY A 202 -0.03 -4.11 -8.34
C GLY A 202 0.38 -3.33 -7.10
N SER A 203 -0.59 -3.12 -6.23
CA SER A 203 -0.39 -2.45 -4.96
C SER A 203 -1.12 -3.16 -3.83
N ALA A 204 -0.50 -3.18 -2.66
CA ALA A 204 -1.03 -3.86 -1.49
C ALA A 204 -0.66 -3.18 -0.19
N VAL A 205 -1.43 -3.53 0.84
CA VAL A 205 -0.99 -3.47 2.22
C VAL A 205 -0.45 -4.84 2.59
N GLN A 206 0.65 -4.89 3.33
CA GLN A 206 1.28 -6.13 3.74
C GLN A 206 1.74 -6.06 5.19
N PHE A 207 1.59 -7.17 5.90
CA PHE A 207 2.26 -7.38 7.18
C PHE A 207 3.59 -8.08 6.94
N ASP A 208 4.67 -7.54 7.49
CA ASP A 208 6.00 -8.14 7.41
C ASP A 208 6.48 -8.50 8.81
N PHE A 209 6.63 -9.79 9.08
CA PHE A 209 7.06 -10.27 10.39
C PHE A 209 8.50 -9.85 10.71
N GLY A 210 9.37 -9.77 9.71
CA GLY A 210 10.75 -9.32 9.89
C GLY A 210 10.82 -7.85 10.30
N MET A 211 9.87 -7.04 9.83
CA MET A 211 9.75 -5.62 10.18
C MET A 211 8.78 -5.34 11.34
N ARG A 212 8.05 -6.37 11.81
CA ARG A 212 7.03 -6.30 12.87
C ARG A 212 6.00 -5.20 12.64
N GLY A 213 5.41 -5.17 11.45
CA GLY A 213 4.42 -4.15 11.14
C GLY A 213 3.84 -4.21 9.75
N PHE A 214 2.87 -3.33 9.54
CA PHE A 214 2.23 -3.14 8.26
C PHE A 214 2.96 -2.09 7.42
N ARG A 215 3.06 -2.36 6.12
CA ARG A 215 3.56 -1.41 5.12
C ARG A 215 2.72 -1.49 3.86
N THR A 216 2.78 -0.45 3.03
CA THR A 216 2.28 -0.55 1.66
C THR A 216 3.41 -0.94 0.73
N ALA A 217 3.09 -1.74 -0.28
CA ALA A 217 4.04 -2.14 -1.30
C ALA A 217 3.46 -1.91 -2.69
N VAL A 218 4.30 -1.41 -3.59
CA VAL A 218 4.04 -1.39 -5.04
C VAL A 218 4.91 -2.46 -5.70
N TYR A 219 4.27 -3.43 -6.33
CA TYR A 219 4.90 -4.57 -6.97
C TYR A 219 5.15 -4.34 -8.46
N PRO A 220 6.18 -4.98 -9.06
CA PRO A 220 7.06 -6.01 -8.47
C PRO A 220 8.24 -5.46 -7.67
N ALA A 221 8.52 -4.16 -7.75
CA ALA A 221 9.69 -3.52 -7.13
C ALA A 221 9.72 -3.60 -5.60
N ASP A 222 8.60 -3.98 -4.96
CA ASP A 222 8.39 -3.97 -3.51
C ASP A 222 8.72 -2.60 -2.90
N ALA A 223 8.33 -1.53 -3.61
CA ALA A 223 8.59 -0.17 -3.18
C ALA A 223 7.76 0.13 -1.92
N ASP A 224 8.46 0.38 -0.81
CA ASP A 224 7.90 0.67 0.50
C ASP A 224 7.62 2.17 0.69
N HIS A 225 6.56 2.49 1.43
CA HIS A 225 6.20 3.85 1.88
C HIS A 225 6.23 4.02 3.40
N GLY A 226 6.89 3.12 4.12
CA GLY A 226 7.14 3.16 5.55
C GLY A 226 6.38 2.09 6.31
N VAL A 227 7.01 1.57 7.36
CA VAL A 227 6.44 0.56 8.26
C VAL A 227 5.74 1.21 9.43
N ARG A 228 4.56 0.69 9.76
CA ARG A 228 3.82 1.00 10.96
C ARG A 228 3.86 -0.22 11.88
N PRO A 229 4.51 -0.11 13.05
CA PRO A 229 4.59 -1.22 13.99
C PRO A 229 3.20 -1.75 14.32
N ALA A 230 3.08 -3.07 14.28
CA ALA A 230 1.88 -3.78 14.68
C ALA A 230 2.29 -5.18 15.10
N ASP A 231 1.56 -5.75 16.05
CA ASP A 231 1.71 -7.13 16.44
C ASP A 231 0.57 -7.92 15.77
N LEU A 232 0.94 -8.81 14.86
CA LEU A 232 0.05 -9.85 14.38
C LEU A 232 0.48 -11.16 15.05
N ASP A 233 -0.49 -11.88 15.59
CA ASP A 233 -0.27 -13.15 16.25
C ASP A 233 -1.16 -14.24 15.62
N ASN A 234 -1.27 -15.37 16.31
CA ASN A 234 -2.07 -16.52 15.87
C ASN A 234 -3.57 -16.39 16.20
N ARG A 235 -4.00 -15.25 16.76
CA ARG A 235 -5.40 -14.91 16.96
C ARG A 235 -5.96 -14.24 15.72
N TRP A 236 -7.28 -14.30 15.61
CA TRP A 236 -7.99 -13.60 14.55
C TRP A 236 -7.94 -12.10 14.77
N HIS A 237 -7.60 -11.39 13.69
CA HIS A 237 -7.68 -9.94 13.59
C HIS A 237 -8.67 -9.56 12.50
N ASP A 238 -9.56 -8.62 12.81
CA ASP A 238 -10.46 -8.03 11.82
C ASP A 238 -9.68 -7.02 10.98
N ILE A 239 -9.80 -7.12 9.66
CA ILE A 239 -9.11 -6.23 8.74
C ILE A 239 -10.07 -5.55 7.79
N GLU A 240 -9.76 -4.29 7.49
CA GLU A 240 -10.39 -3.53 6.42
C GLU A 240 -9.31 -2.87 5.58
N VAL A 241 -9.27 -3.22 4.30
CA VAL A 241 -8.40 -2.63 3.30
C VAL A 241 -9.25 -1.80 2.35
N VAL A 242 -8.96 -0.51 2.24
CA VAL A 242 -9.58 0.36 1.24
C VAL A 242 -8.50 0.82 0.29
N ILE A 243 -8.66 0.52 -0.99
CA ILE A 243 -7.77 0.96 -2.06
C ILE A 243 -8.60 1.79 -3.03
N ASP A 244 -8.08 2.94 -3.43
CA ASP A 244 -8.61 3.75 -4.51
C ASP A 244 -7.45 4.31 -5.37
N SER A 245 -7.78 5.10 -6.40
CA SER A 245 -6.77 5.67 -7.31
C SER A 245 -5.70 6.56 -6.65
N GLY A 246 -5.99 7.09 -5.46
CA GLY A 246 -5.14 8.02 -4.73
C GLY A 246 -4.67 7.51 -3.38
N SER A 247 -5.22 6.41 -2.84
CA SER A 247 -4.90 6.00 -1.48
C SER A 247 -4.99 4.50 -1.21
N HIS A 248 -4.23 4.06 -0.20
CA HIS A 248 -4.47 2.80 0.49
C HIS A 248 -4.65 3.08 1.96
N THR A 249 -5.62 2.43 2.56
CA THR A 249 -5.78 2.38 4.01
C THR A 249 -5.89 0.94 4.48
N LEU A 250 -5.34 0.69 5.66
CA LEU A 250 -5.56 -0.55 6.40
C LEU A 250 -5.99 -0.20 7.81
N THR A 251 -7.10 -0.81 8.21
CA THR A 251 -7.60 -0.84 9.58
C THR A 251 -7.49 -2.25 10.10
N VAL A 252 -7.00 -2.39 11.34
CA VAL A 252 -6.87 -3.67 12.05
C VAL A 252 -7.56 -3.51 13.40
N ASP A 253 -8.49 -4.40 13.71
CA ASP A 253 -9.29 -4.38 14.95
C ASP A 253 -9.89 -2.99 15.24
N GLY A 254 -10.40 -2.33 14.20
CA GLY A 254 -10.99 -1.00 14.26
C GLY A 254 -9.99 0.17 14.33
N SER A 255 -8.69 -0.08 14.37
CA SER A 255 -7.64 0.95 14.41
C SER A 255 -6.97 1.11 13.04
N GLN A 256 -6.98 2.30 12.47
CA GLN A 256 -6.28 2.56 11.21
C GLN A 256 -4.76 2.53 11.44
N VAL A 257 -4.10 1.51 10.90
CA VAL A 257 -2.65 1.28 11.07
C VAL A 257 -1.83 1.78 9.89
N VAL A 258 -2.39 1.84 8.68
CA VAL A 258 -1.71 2.36 7.49
C VAL A 258 -2.61 3.32 6.74
N ARG A 259 -2.03 4.43 6.27
CA ARG A 259 -2.61 5.32 5.26
C ARG A 259 -1.50 5.88 4.39
N THR A 260 -1.62 5.69 3.08
CA THR A 260 -0.74 6.30 2.08
C THR A 260 -1.59 6.97 1.02
N THR A 261 -1.08 8.08 0.47
CA THR A 261 -1.73 8.82 -0.63
C THR A 261 -1.01 8.61 -1.96
N ALA A 262 -0.40 7.44 -2.14
CA ALA A 262 0.36 7.10 -3.33
C ALA A 262 0.15 5.63 -3.72
N GLY A 263 0.26 5.38 -5.04
CA GLY A 263 0.53 4.05 -5.58
C GLY A 263 -0.67 3.14 -5.81
N GLY A 264 -1.92 3.64 -5.76
CA GLY A 264 -3.11 2.83 -6.04
C GLY A 264 -3.11 2.36 -7.49
N GLN A 265 -2.99 1.05 -7.71
CA GLN A 265 -3.07 0.43 -9.03
C GLN A 265 -4.38 -0.34 -9.18
N CYS A 266 -4.99 -0.24 -10.35
CA CYS A 266 -6.11 -1.09 -10.69
C CYS A 266 -5.64 -2.53 -10.87
N GLY A 267 -6.50 -3.48 -10.56
CA GLY A 267 -6.20 -4.90 -10.75
C GLY A 267 -7.26 -5.77 -10.12
N ARG A 268 -6.99 -7.07 -10.08
CA ARG A 268 -7.84 -8.06 -9.43
C ARG A 268 -7.49 -8.14 -7.93
N PRO A 269 -8.48 -8.31 -7.05
CA PRO A 269 -8.22 -8.61 -5.64
C PRO A 269 -7.32 -9.85 -5.51
N PHE A 270 -6.32 -9.75 -4.65
CA PHE A 270 -5.44 -10.87 -4.34
C PHE A 270 -5.09 -10.93 -2.86
N ILE A 271 -4.69 -12.12 -2.43
CA ILE A 271 -3.93 -12.35 -1.21
C ILE A 271 -2.60 -12.99 -1.57
N ARG A 272 -1.53 -12.55 -0.94
CA ARG A 272 -0.17 -13.08 -1.11
C ARG A 272 0.35 -13.54 0.23
N VAL A 273 1.04 -14.67 0.28
CA VAL A 273 1.80 -15.14 1.45
C VAL A 273 3.21 -15.45 1.00
N TRP A 274 4.20 -15.08 1.81
CA TRP A 274 5.59 -15.48 1.60
C TRP A 274 6.21 -15.97 2.90
N ALA A 275 7.01 -17.03 2.79
CA ALA A 275 7.76 -17.62 3.90
C ALA A 275 6.91 -17.86 5.17
N GLY A 276 5.83 -18.63 5.02
CA GLY A 276 4.95 -18.97 6.13
C GLY A 276 3.57 -19.47 5.71
N SER A 277 2.67 -19.49 6.69
CA SER A 277 1.28 -19.90 6.54
C SER A 277 0.37 -18.87 7.16
N THR A 278 -0.66 -18.44 6.42
CA THR A 278 -1.64 -17.44 6.88
C THR A 278 -3.04 -17.95 6.57
N GLU A 279 -3.95 -17.77 7.51
CA GLU A 279 -5.35 -18.14 7.35
C GLU A 279 -6.21 -16.88 7.17
N PHE A 280 -7.07 -16.91 6.16
CA PHE A 280 -7.99 -15.85 5.80
C PHE A 280 -9.41 -16.39 5.85
N SER A 281 -10.35 -15.59 6.35
CA SER A 281 -11.74 -16.01 6.52
C SER A 281 -12.67 -14.82 6.37
N ASP A 282 -13.89 -15.08 5.90
CA ASP A 282 -15.00 -14.12 5.89
C ASP A 282 -14.71 -12.87 5.03
N PHE A 283 -14.02 -13.05 3.90
CA PHE A 283 -13.71 -11.93 3.02
C PHE A 283 -14.94 -11.44 2.27
N THR A 284 -15.07 -10.13 2.18
CA THR A 284 -16.01 -9.43 1.30
C THR A 284 -15.21 -8.47 0.44
N VAL A 285 -15.64 -8.29 -0.81
CA VAL A 285 -14.97 -7.41 -1.76
C VAL A 285 -16.03 -6.54 -2.42
N THR A 286 -16.01 -5.25 -2.13
CA THR A 286 -16.99 -4.28 -2.62
C THR A 286 -16.28 -3.21 -3.44
N PRO A 287 -16.41 -3.22 -4.77
CA PRO A 287 -15.99 -2.11 -5.62
C PRO A 287 -16.83 -0.86 -5.35
N PHE A 288 -16.26 0.33 -5.50
CA PHE A 288 -16.97 1.62 -5.35
C PHE A 288 -16.43 2.71 -6.27
#